data_AF-A0A1G2PMD5-F1
#
_entry.id   AF-A0A1G2PMD5-F1
#
_cell.length_a   1.000
_cell.length_b   1.000
_cell.length_c   1.000
_cell.angle_alpha   90.00
_cell.angle_beta   90.00
_cell.angle_gamma   90.00
#
_symmetry.space_group_name_H-M   'P 1'
#
loop_
_entity.id
_entity.type
_entity.pdbx_description
1 polymer ?
#
loop_
_entity_poly.entity_id
_entity_poly.type
_entity_poly.pdbx_seq_one_letter_code
_entity_poly.pdbx_strand_id
1 'polypeptide(L)'
;MSKRLLIVESPTKARTIQNYLGKDYTVLASVGHVRDLPKSNKDAVDIEGGFIPRYVVPAGKREVIEKIERAAAKADEIYLATDPDREGEAIAWHIKEVAGIRTPKRVVFHEITKEAVEEALAHPRAIDENLRRAQEARRVLDRIVGYDLSGLIWKKVRYGLSAGRVQSPALRILAEREREIKSFIPITYFVLSALFKSKAGTIATTCTEEPVTQAEAERIVQAGRSALWSVATVTEKSEERNPRPPFTTSTLQQTASTRLGFAPSRTMRAAQKLYEAGHITYMRTDSVNLSTEAVAKMAGVIEKKFGKEYLQVRAYKTTSKNAQEAHEAVRPTDPLKERAGATPDENEVYALIHTRTLASQMAPAKIMRTAVAVKANAEIPLFTANGSRMLFPGWLALDTAARGEDVELPKVAVGDSLTLLSLASQEKQTEPPNRYTEAGLIKELEKRGIGRPSTYASIMKTIADRGYVDKIGRILKPTATGMVVSGWLEENFPEYVSDTFTAEMENELDEIARGERGYTETLSAFYGPFEKAVRAKDRLPKATSLG
;
A
#
# COMPACT_ATOMS: atom_id res chain seq x y z
N MET A 1 16.91 -10.16 -43.66
CA MET A 1 17.07 -10.21 -42.19
C MET A 1 15.72 -10.56 -41.60
N SER A 2 15.68 -11.53 -40.69
CA SER A 2 14.45 -11.97 -40.03
C SER A 2 13.86 -10.81 -39.23
N LYS A 3 12.62 -10.39 -39.51
CA LYS A 3 11.97 -9.31 -38.77
C LYS A 3 11.29 -9.89 -37.53
N ARG A 4 11.78 -9.56 -36.34
CA ARG A 4 11.14 -9.95 -35.08
C ARG A 4 10.21 -8.85 -34.61
N LEU A 5 8.99 -9.20 -34.20
CA LEU A 5 8.03 -8.26 -33.62
C LEU A 5 7.98 -8.46 -32.12
N LEU A 6 8.09 -7.39 -31.35
CA LEU A 6 7.88 -7.40 -29.91
C LEU A 6 6.76 -6.43 -29.54
N ILE A 7 5.78 -6.89 -28.77
CA ILE A 7 4.60 -6.10 -28.39
C ILE A 7 4.58 -5.89 -26.88
N VAL A 8 4.44 -4.64 -26.45
CA VAL A 8 4.32 -4.21 -25.05
C VAL A 8 3.07 -3.36 -24.83
N GLU A 9 2.79 -2.95 -23.60
CA GLU A 9 1.59 -2.18 -23.29
C GLU A 9 1.72 -0.70 -23.55
N SER A 10 2.91 -0.13 -23.38
CA SER A 10 3.10 1.32 -23.32
C SER A 10 4.06 1.83 -24.40
N PRO A 11 3.79 3.00 -25.02
CA PRO A 11 4.72 3.61 -25.96
C PRO A 11 6.09 3.95 -25.35
N THR A 12 6.15 4.29 -24.07
CA THR A 12 7.42 4.56 -23.39
C THR A 12 8.23 3.27 -23.28
N LYS A 13 7.61 2.19 -22.79
CA LYS A 13 8.22 0.85 -22.72
C LYS A 13 8.74 0.39 -24.08
N ALA A 14 7.94 0.62 -25.14
CA ALA A 14 8.33 0.28 -26.51
C ALA A 14 9.60 1.02 -26.96
N ARG A 15 9.70 2.33 -26.71
CA ARG A 15 10.89 3.13 -27.03
C ARG A 15 12.11 2.70 -26.23
N THR A 16 11.96 2.46 -24.92
CA THR A 16 13.06 2.01 -24.05
C THR A 16 13.64 0.69 -24.56
N ILE A 17 12.79 -0.31 -24.83
CA ILE A 17 13.22 -1.63 -25.30
C ILE A 17 13.77 -1.57 -26.74
N GLN A 18 13.19 -0.74 -27.62
CA GLN A 18 13.69 -0.55 -28.98
C GLN A 18 15.15 -0.07 -28.99
N ASN A 19 15.56 0.75 -28.01
CA ASN A 19 16.93 1.22 -27.87
C ASN A 19 17.92 0.09 -27.50
N TYR A 20 17.44 -1.00 -26.89
CA TYR A 20 18.27 -2.14 -26.51
C TYR A 20 18.40 -3.18 -27.64
N LEU A 21 17.33 -3.40 -28.39
CA LEU A 21 17.22 -4.51 -29.35
C LEU A 21 17.69 -4.21 -30.78
N GLY A 22 18.02 -2.96 -31.09
CA GLY A 22 18.56 -2.58 -32.40
C GLY A 22 17.54 -2.71 -33.54
N LYS A 23 18.03 -2.90 -34.78
CA LYS A 23 17.21 -2.83 -36.01
C LYS A 23 16.49 -4.14 -36.38
N ASP A 24 16.88 -5.26 -35.77
CA ASP A 24 16.31 -6.58 -36.06
C ASP A 24 14.93 -6.77 -35.43
N TYR A 25 14.59 -5.92 -34.46
CA TYR A 25 13.30 -5.90 -33.78
C TYR A 25 12.48 -4.68 -34.17
N THR A 26 11.19 -4.91 -34.42
CA THR A 26 10.17 -3.86 -34.40
C THR A 26 9.43 -3.95 -33.08
N VAL A 27 9.45 -2.88 -32.27
CA VAL A 27 8.74 -2.83 -31.00
C VAL A 27 7.48 -1.98 -31.11
N LEU A 28 6.31 -2.57 -30.82
CA LEU A 28 5.01 -1.91 -30.85
C LEU A 28 4.34 -1.87 -29.48
N ALA A 29 3.44 -0.90 -29.29
CA ALA A 29 2.64 -0.76 -28.06
C ALA A 29 1.16 -1.01 -28.33
N SER A 30 0.50 -1.80 -27.46
CA SER A 30 -0.96 -2.04 -27.47
C SER A 30 -1.77 -0.90 -26.80
N VAL A 31 -1.07 -0.01 -26.09
CA VAL A 31 -1.65 1.10 -25.31
C VAL A 31 -2.55 0.56 -24.18
N GLY A 32 -2.16 -0.54 -23.53
CA GLY A 32 -2.93 -1.27 -22.52
C GLY A 32 -3.86 -2.33 -23.12
N HIS A 33 -5.02 -2.55 -22.49
CA HIS A 33 -6.02 -3.53 -22.95
C HIS A 33 -6.54 -3.22 -24.36
N VAL A 34 -6.64 -4.25 -25.21
CA VAL A 34 -7.15 -4.17 -26.59
C VAL A 34 -8.59 -4.67 -26.73
N ARG A 35 -9.08 -5.39 -25.72
CA ARG A 35 -10.47 -5.84 -25.57
C ARG A 35 -10.95 -5.60 -24.14
N ASP A 36 -12.25 -5.48 -23.96
CA ASP A 36 -12.91 -5.52 -22.64
C ASP A 36 -14.33 -6.07 -22.79
N LEU A 37 -15.00 -6.32 -21.67
CA LEU A 37 -16.42 -6.66 -21.64
C LEU A 37 -17.28 -5.45 -22.11
N PRO A 38 -18.37 -5.67 -22.85
CA PRO A 38 -19.30 -4.61 -23.27
C PRO A 38 -19.89 -3.89 -22.06
N LYS A 39 -20.42 -2.68 -22.22
CA LYS A 39 -20.94 -1.90 -21.08
C LYS A 39 -22.20 -2.51 -20.43
N SER A 40 -23.03 -3.20 -21.21
CA SER A 40 -24.26 -3.88 -20.74
C SER A 40 -23.94 -5.28 -20.22
N ASN A 41 -24.57 -5.71 -19.12
CA ASN A 41 -24.32 -7.04 -18.53
C ASN A 41 -25.04 -8.17 -19.26
N LYS A 42 -26.22 -7.92 -19.84
CA LYS A 42 -26.99 -8.93 -20.62
C LYS A 42 -26.16 -9.57 -21.74
N ASP A 43 -25.17 -8.83 -22.24
CA ASP A 43 -24.33 -9.24 -23.35
C ASP A 43 -22.88 -9.54 -22.94
N ALA A 44 -22.52 -9.44 -21.66
CA ALA A 44 -21.12 -9.45 -21.23
C ALA A 44 -20.59 -10.83 -20.83
N VAL A 45 -21.40 -11.61 -20.13
CA VAL A 45 -21.00 -12.91 -19.60
C VAL A 45 -22.12 -13.91 -19.82
N ASP A 46 -21.81 -15.01 -20.49
CA ASP A 46 -22.69 -16.16 -20.60
C ASP A 46 -22.55 -17.02 -19.34
N ILE A 47 -23.45 -16.83 -18.39
CA ILE A 47 -23.44 -17.53 -17.10
C ILE A 47 -23.81 -19.01 -17.28
N GLU A 48 -24.83 -19.31 -18.08
CA GLU A 48 -25.32 -20.67 -18.31
C GLU A 48 -24.27 -21.53 -19.04
N GLY A 49 -23.50 -20.94 -19.95
CA GLY A 49 -22.40 -21.59 -20.65
C GLY A 49 -21.12 -21.78 -19.81
N GLY A 50 -21.14 -21.47 -18.50
CA GLY A 50 -19.97 -21.58 -17.64
C GLY A 50 -19.16 -20.29 -17.52
N PHE A 51 -19.86 -19.15 -17.41
CA PHE A 51 -19.28 -17.82 -17.22
C PHE A 51 -18.34 -17.38 -18.35
N ILE A 52 -18.74 -17.60 -19.60
CA ILE A 52 -17.92 -17.26 -20.78
C ILE A 52 -18.01 -15.75 -21.06
N PRO A 53 -16.91 -14.99 -20.96
CA PRO A 53 -16.91 -13.56 -21.26
C PRO A 53 -17.03 -13.29 -22.76
N ARG A 54 -17.87 -12.31 -23.12
CA ARG A 54 -18.00 -11.82 -24.50
C ARG A 54 -17.18 -10.55 -24.65
N TYR A 55 -15.95 -10.70 -25.13
CA TYR A 55 -15.05 -9.58 -25.32
C TYR A 55 -15.35 -8.76 -26.58
N VAL A 56 -15.31 -7.44 -26.46
CA VAL A 56 -15.44 -6.51 -27.58
C VAL A 56 -14.20 -5.64 -27.71
N VAL A 57 -13.89 -5.22 -28.95
CA VAL A 57 -12.82 -4.26 -29.24
C VAL A 57 -13.36 -2.84 -29.07
N PRO A 58 -12.82 -2.03 -28.15
CA PRO A 58 -13.21 -0.62 -28.03
C PRO A 58 -12.88 0.14 -29.31
N ALA A 59 -13.74 1.10 -29.71
CA ALA A 59 -13.57 1.84 -30.96
C ALA A 59 -12.18 2.50 -31.10
N GLY A 60 -11.66 3.08 -30.01
CA GLY A 60 -10.33 3.71 -29.98
C GLY A 60 -9.14 2.74 -30.04
N LYS A 61 -9.36 1.44 -30.20
CA LYS A 61 -8.30 0.42 -30.27
C LYS A 61 -8.09 -0.18 -31.65
N ARG A 62 -8.98 0.10 -32.61
CA ARG A 62 -8.94 -0.49 -33.96
C ARG A 62 -7.63 -0.18 -34.69
N GLU A 63 -7.23 1.09 -34.73
CA GLU A 63 -5.98 1.49 -35.40
C GLU A 63 -4.73 0.81 -34.81
N VAL A 64 -4.71 0.63 -33.49
CA VAL A 64 -3.61 -0.03 -32.78
C VAL A 64 -3.56 -1.52 -33.16
N ILE A 65 -4.72 -2.18 -33.19
CA ILE A 65 -4.83 -3.60 -33.58
C ILE A 65 -4.41 -3.79 -35.04
N GLU A 66 -4.91 -2.97 -35.97
CA GLU A 66 -4.53 -3.03 -37.38
C GLU A 66 -3.01 -2.83 -37.60
N LYS A 67 -2.38 -1.99 -36.77
CA LYS A 67 -0.93 -1.80 -36.81
C LYS A 67 -0.19 -3.06 -36.33
N ILE A 68 -0.68 -3.68 -35.26
CA ILE A 68 -0.12 -4.93 -34.72
C ILE A 68 -0.29 -6.07 -35.73
N GLU A 69 -1.48 -6.25 -36.30
CA GLU A 69 -1.78 -7.27 -37.33
C GLU A 69 -0.86 -7.15 -38.55
N ARG A 70 -0.71 -5.93 -39.08
CA ARG A 70 0.17 -5.68 -40.24
C ARG A 70 1.63 -5.97 -39.93
N ALA A 71 2.09 -5.74 -38.70
CA ALA A 71 3.44 -6.06 -38.29
C ALA A 71 3.61 -7.57 -38.06
N ALA A 72 2.63 -8.21 -37.42
CA ALA A 72 2.63 -9.64 -37.14
C ALA A 72 2.66 -10.47 -38.42
N ALA A 73 1.90 -10.07 -39.45
CA ALA A 73 1.88 -10.74 -40.76
C ALA A 73 3.24 -10.70 -41.51
N LYS A 74 4.16 -9.82 -41.10
CA LYS A 74 5.50 -9.65 -41.72
C LYS A 74 6.63 -10.17 -40.85
N ALA A 75 6.33 -10.64 -39.64
CA ALA A 75 7.33 -11.02 -38.66
C ALA A 75 7.56 -12.53 -38.69
N ASP A 76 8.82 -12.95 -38.62
CA ASP A 76 9.19 -14.37 -38.53
C ASP A 76 8.94 -14.91 -37.12
N GLU A 77 9.12 -14.05 -36.11
CA GLU A 77 8.87 -14.36 -34.71
C GLU A 77 8.13 -13.21 -34.02
N ILE A 78 7.18 -13.55 -33.15
CA ILE A 78 6.36 -12.58 -32.44
C ILE A 78 6.48 -12.82 -30.94
N TYR A 79 6.92 -11.78 -30.23
CA TYR A 79 7.12 -11.74 -28.80
C TYR A 79 6.04 -10.88 -28.13
N LEU A 80 5.45 -11.40 -27.06
CA LEU A 80 4.53 -10.69 -26.18
C LEU A 80 5.26 -10.38 -24.87
N ALA A 81 5.61 -9.11 -24.66
CA ALA A 81 6.47 -8.63 -23.58
C ALA A 81 5.70 -7.75 -22.59
N THR A 82 4.48 -8.16 -22.27
CA THR A 82 3.65 -7.51 -21.27
C THR A 82 4.20 -7.71 -19.85
N ASP A 83 3.71 -6.92 -18.91
CA ASP A 83 4.08 -6.90 -17.50
C ASP A 83 3.96 -8.30 -16.86
N PRO A 84 4.75 -8.58 -15.82
CA PRO A 84 4.85 -9.91 -15.20
C PRO A 84 3.67 -10.28 -14.28
N ASP A 85 2.52 -9.63 -14.40
CA ASP A 85 1.35 -9.90 -13.56
C ASP A 85 0.19 -10.53 -14.35
N ARG A 86 -0.86 -10.95 -13.63
CA ARG A 86 -2.07 -11.53 -14.25
C ARG A 86 -2.76 -10.57 -15.23
N GLU A 87 -2.63 -9.25 -15.04
CA GLU A 87 -3.17 -8.26 -15.96
C GLU A 87 -2.38 -8.23 -17.27
N GLY A 88 -1.05 -8.20 -17.19
CA GLY A 88 -0.16 -8.32 -18.34
C GLY A 88 -0.35 -9.63 -19.10
N GLU A 89 -0.59 -10.75 -18.40
CA GLU A 89 -0.88 -12.04 -19.03
C GLU A 89 -2.19 -12.02 -19.83
N ALA A 90 -3.26 -11.44 -19.27
CA ALA A 90 -4.52 -11.26 -19.97
C ALA A 90 -4.39 -10.33 -21.17
N ILE A 91 -3.59 -9.26 -21.08
CA ILE A 91 -3.30 -8.37 -22.22
C ILE A 91 -2.58 -9.14 -23.34
N ALA A 92 -1.56 -9.93 -23.00
CA ALA A 92 -0.86 -10.78 -23.98
C ALA A 92 -1.83 -11.73 -24.68
N TRP A 93 -2.68 -12.42 -23.93
CA TRP A 93 -3.72 -13.28 -24.48
C TRP A 93 -4.70 -12.50 -25.37
N HIS A 94 -5.17 -11.33 -24.94
CA HIS A 94 -6.06 -10.52 -25.76
C HIS A 94 -5.43 -10.07 -27.08
N ILE A 95 -4.14 -9.69 -27.08
CA ILE A 95 -3.37 -9.33 -28.28
C ILE A 95 -3.27 -10.53 -29.21
N LYS A 96 -2.91 -11.70 -28.68
CA LYS A 96 -2.83 -12.97 -29.43
C LYS A 96 -4.13 -13.23 -30.19
N GLU A 97 -5.26 -13.15 -29.50
CA GLU A 97 -6.57 -13.46 -30.06
C GLU A 97 -7.02 -12.43 -31.10
N VAL A 98 -6.89 -11.12 -30.84
CA VAL A 98 -7.34 -10.10 -31.83
C VAL A 98 -6.45 -10.06 -33.06
N ALA A 99 -5.15 -10.25 -32.90
CA ALA A 99 -4.20 -10.17 -34.02
C ALA A 99 -3.99 -11.51 -34.74
N GLY A 100 -4.73 -12.57 -34.37
CA GLY A 100 -4.64 -13.89 -35.01
C GLY A 100 -3.28 -14.57 -34.87
N ILE A 101 -2.54 -14.29 -33.79
CA ILE A 101 -1.18 -14.80 -33.59
C ILE A 101 -1.25 -16.26 -33.11
N ARG A 102 -0.75 -17.21 -33.91
CA ARG A 102 -0.83 -18.64 -33.61
C ARG A 102 0.20 -19.11 -32.57
N THR A 103 1.46 -18.70 -32.74
CA THR A 103 2.60 -19.19 -31.93
C THR A 103 3.37 -18.02 -31.32
N PRO A 104 2.77 -17.27 -30.36
CA PRO A 104 3.49 -16.20 -29.68
C PRO A 104 4.53 -16.74 -28.71
N LYS A 105 5.65 -16.03 -28.57
CA LYS A 105 6.66 -16.22 -27.51
C LYS A 105 6.38 -15.22 -26.38
N ARG A 106 6.04 -15.68 -25.17
CA ARG A 106 5.78 -14.81 -24.00
C ARG A 106 7.09 -14.52 -23.27
N VAL A 107 7.41 -13.24 -23.09
CA VAL A 107 8.66 -12.76 -22.48
C VAL A 107 8.33 -11.95 -21.24
N VAL A 108 8.97 -12.26 -20.11
CA VAL A 108 8.67 -11.65 -18.82
C VAL A 108 9.96 -11.10 -18.22
N PHE A 109 9.91 -9.86 -17.73
CA PHE A 109 11.03 -9.24 -17.00
C PHE A 109 10.49 -8.32 -15.89
N HIS A 110 11.25 -8.22 -14.80
CA HIS A 110 10.87 -7.45 -13.61
C HIS A 110 11.60 -6.09 -13.53
N GLU A 111 12.51 -5.82 -14.46
CA GLU A 111 13.12 -4.53 -14.72
C GLU A 111 13.42 -4.37 -16.21
N ILE A 112 13.57 -3.13 -16.68
CA ILE A 112 13.79 -2.82 -18.10
C ILE A 112 15.23 -2.34 -18.29
N THR A 113 16.17 -3.25 -18.09
CA THR A 113 17.59 -3.07 -18.43
C THR A 113 17.91 -3.83 -19.71
N LYS A 114 19.05 -3.52 -20.34
CA LYS A 114 19.46 -4.22 -21.57
C LYS A 114 19.62 -5.71 -21.30
N GLU A 115 20.31 -6.04 -20.22
CA GLU A 115 20.64 -7.41 -19.81
C GLU A 115 19.37 -8.21 -19.48
N ALA A 116 18.43 -7.63 -18.72
CA ALA A 116 17.19 -8.31 -18.35
C ALA A 116 16.29 -8.57 -19.57
N VAL A 117 16.26 -7.65 -20.53
CA VAL A 117 15.46 -7.81 -21.76
C VAL A 117 16.09 -8.85 -22.69
N GLU A 118 17.42 -8.84 -22.87
CA GLU A 118 18.14 -9.83 -23.67
C GLU A 118 18.00 -11.24 -23.08
N GLU A 119 18.14 -11.38 -21.76
CA GLU A 119 17.96 -12.64 -21.03
C GLU A 119 16.54 -13.18 -21.17
N ALA A 120 15.53 -12.31 -20.99
CA ALA A 120 14.14 -12.72 -21.12
C ALA A 120 13.77 -13.13 -22.56
N LEU A 121 14.42 -12.56 -23.57
CA LEU A 121 14.24 -12.95 -24.98
C LEU A 121 14.90 -14.28 -25.32
N ALA A 122 15.98 -14.65 -24.63
CA ALA A 122 16.62 -15.95 -24.77
C ALA A 122 15.77 -17.08 -24.18
N HIS A 123 14.95 -16.79 -23.18
CA HIS A 123 14.13 -17.76 -22.44
C HIS A 123 12.63 -17.46 -22.49
N PRO A 124 11.99 -17.43 -23.68
CA PRO A 124 10.56 -17.22 -23.78
C PRO A 124 9.78 -18.41 -23.23
N ARG A 125 8.60 -18.15 -22.65
CA ARG A 125 7.64 -19.16 -22.23
C ARG A 125 6.37 -19.12 -23.09
N ALA A 126 5.46 -20.06 -22.85
CA ALA A 126 4.08 -19.96 -23.32
C ALA A 126 3.28 -18.96 -22.47
N ILE A 127 2.12 -18.52 -22.98
CA ILE A 127 1.15 -17.80 -22.16
C ILE A 127 0.71 -18.72 -21.02
N ASP A 128 0.70 -18.18 -19.81
CA ASP A 128 0.24 -18.86 -18.62
C ASP A 128 -1.29 -18.75 -18.55
N GLU A 129 -1.95 -19.86 -18.88
CA GLU A 129 -3.40 -19.94 -18.92
C GLU A 129 -4.04 -19.82 -17.52
N ASN A 130 -3.31 -20.18 -16.45
CA ASN A 130 -3.80 -20.05 -15.08
C ASN A 130 -3.83 -18.59 -14.64
N LEU A 131 -2.75 -17.84 -14.88
CA LEU A 131 -2.70 -16.39 -14.66
C LEU A 131 -3.77 -15.65 -15.48
N ARG A 132 -3.93 -16.03 -16.76
CA ARG A 132 -4.98 -15.48 -17.64
C ARG A 132 -6.37 -15.74 -17.06
N ARG A 133 -6.67 -16.98 -16.67
CA ARG A 133 -7.98 -17.36 -16.11
C ARG A 133 -8.26 -16.71 -14.76
N ALA A 134 -7.24 -16.49 -13.93
CA ALA A 134 -7.39 -15.76 -12.67
C ALA A 134 -7.80 -14.30 -12.90
N GLN A 135 -7.19 -13.63 -13.90
CA GLN A 135 -7.59 -12.28 -14.28
C GLN A 135 -9.02 -12.26 -14.86
N GLU A 136 -9.36 -13.23 -15.71
CA GLU A 136 -10.68 -13.36 -16.32
C GLU A 136 -11.75 -13.59 -15.24
N ALA A 137 -11.49 -14.48 -14.28
CA ALA A 137 -12.37 -14.76 -13.15
C ALA A 137 -12.63 -13.50 -12.33
N ARG A 138 -11.56 -12.76 -12.00
CA ARG A 138 -11.68 -11.47 -11.31
C ARG A 138 -12.55 -10.50 -12.10
N ARG A 139 -12.31 -10.36 -13.42
CA ARG A 139 -13.03 -9.43 -14.29
C ARG A 139 -14.53 -9.77 -14.36
N VAL A 140 -14.85 -11.06 -14.42
CA VAL A 140 -16.22 -11.58 -14.45
C VAL A 140 -16.92 -11.40 -13.09
N LEU A 141 -16.26 -11.73 -11.97
CA LEU A 141 -16.80 -11.48 -10.62
C LEU A 141 -17.12 -10.00 -10.41
N ASP A 142 -16.15 -9.12 -10.70
CA ASP A 142 -16.33 -7.68 -10.50
C ASP A 142 -17.45 -7.15 -11.41
N ARG A 143 -17.65 -7.74 -12.60
CA ARG A 143 -18.76 -7.41 -13.50
C ARG A 143 -20.11 -7.82 -12.91
N ILE A 144 -20.24 -9.08 -12.50
CA ILE A 144 -21.49 -9.66 -12.02
C ILE A 144 -21.93 -8.98 -10.73
N VAL A 145 -21.03 -8.88 -9.73
CA VAL A 145 -21.31 -8.18 -8.47
C VAL A 145 -21.64 -6.71 -8.73
N GLY A 146 -20.83 -6.06 -9.55
CA GLY A 146 -21.02 -4.64 -9.86
C GLY A 146 -22.38 -4.37 -10.49
N TYR A 147 -22.83 -5.19 -11.44
CA TYR A 147 -24.10 -4.96 -12.12
C TYR A 147 -25.31 -5.32 -11.25
N ASP A 148 -25.34 -6.54 -10.70
CA ASP A 148 -26.51 -7.06 -9.99
C ASP A 148 -26.76 -6.27 -8.69
N LEU A 149 -25.69 -6.01 -7.92
CA LEU A 149 -25.80 -5.27 -6.67
C LEU A 149 -26.05 -3.78 -6.90
N SER A 150 -25.43 -3.15 -7.91
CA SER A 150 -25.73 -1.74 -8.22
C SER A 150 -27.15 -1.57 -8.74
N GLY A 151 -27.65 -2.50 -9.56
CA GLY A 151 -29.04 -2.50 -10.02
C GLY A 151 -30.03 -2.56 -8.85
N LEU A 152 -29.74 -3.39 -7.84
CA LEU A 152 -30.55 -3.44 -6.63
C LEU A 152 -30.45 -2.14 -5.81
N ILE A 153 -29.24 -1.60 -5.61
CA ILE A 153 -29.03 -0.33 -4.90
C ILE A 153 -29.76 0.83 -5.62
N TRP A 154 -29.82 0.85 -6.95
CA TRP A 154 -30.58 1.86 -7.68
C TRP A 154 -32.07 1.82 -7.33
N LYS A 155 -32.64 0.61 -7.28
CA LYS A 155 -34.05 0.39 -6.94
C LYS A 155 -34.34 0.71 -5.47
N LYS A 156 -33.44 0.31 -4.56
CA LYS A 156 -33.69 0.28 -3.11
C LYS A 156 -33.08 1.42 -2.33
N VAL A 157 -32.11 2.14 -2.88
CA VAL A 157 -31.38 3.20 -2.18
C VAL A 157 -31.49 4.48 -3.00
N ARG A 158 -30.68 4.65 -4.06
CA ARG A 158 -30.73 5.81 -4.96
C ARG A 158 -30.14 5.45 -6.32
N TYR A 159 -30.78 5.95 -7.38
CA TYR A 159 -30.29 5.81 -8.75
C TYR A 159 -28.88 6.42 -8.90
N GLY A 160 -28.02 5.78 -9.69
CA GLY A 160 -26.64 6.20 -9.96
C GLY A 160 -25.60 5.73 -8.92
N LEU A 161 -26.02 5.13 -7.81
CA LEU A 161 -25.12 4.54 -6.82
C LEU A 161 -24.60 3.18 -7.25
N SER A 162 -23.41 2.79 -6.83
CA SER A 162 -22.84 1.50 -7.24
C SER A 162 -22.09 0.80 -6.13
N ALA A 163 -22.28 -0.51 -6.04
CA ALA A 163 -21.46 -1.36 -5.21
C ALA A 163 -20.31 -1.96 -6.01
N GLY A 164 -19.34 -2.50 -5.29
CA GLY A 164 -18.24 -3.26 -5.86
C GLY A 164 -17.67 -4.17 -4.80
N ARG A 165 -17.22 -5.35 -5.22
CA ARG A 165 -16.78 -6.42 -4.32
C ARG A 165 -15.71 -5.96 -3.34
N VAL A 166 -14.74 -5.16 -3.79
CA VAL A 166 -13.62 -4.69 -2.97
C VAL A 166 -13.82 -3.26 -2.47
N GLN A 167 -14.59 -2.45 -3.21
CA GLN A 167 -14.90 -1.07 -2.84
C GLN A 167 -15.85 -0.99 -1.63
N SER A 168 -16.81 -1.92 -1.52
CA SER A 168 -17.79 -1.89 -0.43
C SER A 168 -17.16 -2.21 0.94
N PRO A 169 -16.31 -3.26 1.08
CA PRO A 169 -15.55 -3.48 2.32
C PRO A 169 -14.61 -2.30 2.65
N ALA A 170 -13.96 -1.69 1.65
CA ALA A 170 -13.13 -0.50 1.89
C ALA A 170 -13.94 0.69 2.42
N LEU A 171 -15.15 0.91 1.89
CA LEU A 171 -16.07 1.92 2.40
C LEU A 171 -16.56 1.58 3.81
N ARG A 172 -16.83 0.30 4.08
CA ARG A 172 -17.24 -0.20 5.40
C ARG A 172 -16.19 0.10 6.48
N ILE A 173 -14.91 -0.13 6.22
CA ILE A 173 -13.81 0.23 7.14
C ILE A 173 -13.89 1.71 7.56
N LEU A 174 -14.14 2.58 6.59
CA LEU A 174 -14.28 4.01 6.86
C LEU A 174 -15.56 4.34 7.63
N ALA A 175 -16.68 3.69 7.30
CA ALA A 175 -17.96 3.87 7.97
C ALA A 175 -17.96 3.35 9.42
N GLU A 176 -17.26 2.24 9.70
CA GLU A 176 -16.99 1.73 11.05
C GLU A 176 -16.23 2.78 11.87
N ARG A 177 -15.11 3.31 11.34
CA ARG A 177 -14.35 4.39 12.01
C ARG A 177 -15.20 5.64 12.26
N GLU A 178 -16.04 6.04 11.30
CA GLU A 178 -16.89 7.22 11.47
C GLU A 178 -17.98 7.00 12.56
N ARG A 179 -18.48 5.76 12.70
CA ARG A 179 -19.38 5.40 13.81
C ARG A 179 -18.65 5.42 15.15
N GLU A 180 -17.46 4.84 15.24
CA GLU A 180 -16.62 4.87 16.44
C GLU A 180 -16.39 6.31 16.93
N ILE A 181 -16.05 7.22 16.01
CA ILE A 181 -15.85 8.64 16.30
C ILE A 181 -17.14 9.28 16.83
N LYS A 182 -18.30 8.99 16.23
CA LYS A 182 -19.58 9.59 16.62
C LYS A 182 -20.12 9.05 17.95
N SER A 183 -19.86 7.79 18.27
CA SER A 183 -20.27 7.17 19.53
C SER A 183 -19.28 7.41 20.67
N PHE A 184 -18.14 8.06 20.40
CA PHE A 184 -17.11 8.27 21.38
C PHE A 184 -17.53 9.30 22.43
N ILE A 185 -17.46 8.91 23.71
CA ILE A 185 -17.72 9.78 24.86
C ILE A 185 -16.37 10.09 25.49
N PRO A 186 -15.89 11.35 25.44
CA PRO A 186 -14.63 11.73 26.05
C PRO A 186 -14.62 11.49 27.56
N ILE A 187 -13.52 10.95 28.07
CA ILE A 187 -13.24 10.81 29.49
C ILE A 187 -12.22 11.87 29.87
N THR A 188 -12.51 12.61 30.94
CA THR A 188 -11.59 13.60 31.51
C THR A 188 -10.48 12.89 32.27
N TYR A 189 -9.25 13.35 32.07
CA TYR A 189 -8.07 12.94 32.83
C TYR A 189 -7.13 14.12 33.02
N PHE A 190 -6.21 14.01 33.96
CA PHE A 190 -5.30 15.09 34.34
C PHE A 190 -3.86 14.69 34.06
N VAL A 191 -3.15 15.50 33.28
CA VAL A 191 -1.70 15.36 33.08
C VAL A 191 -1.00 16.27 34.07
N LEU A 192 -0.18 15.69 34.94
CA LEU A 192 0.60 16.45 35.92
C LEU A 192 2.03 16.62 35.43
N SER A 193 2.46 17.86 35.28
CA SER A 193 3.81 18.19 34.82
C SER A 193 4.57 18.95 35.90
N ALA A 194 5.81 18.54 36.14
CA ALA A 194 6.70 19.17 37.11
C ALA A 194 8.03 19.56 36.47
N LEU A 195 8.49 20.77 36.79
CA LEU A 195 9.82 21.25 36.43
C LEU A 195 10.69 21.27 37.69
N PHE A 196 11.80 20.55 37.64
CA PHE A 196 12.78 20.48 38.72
C PHE A 196 14.08 21.19 38.35
N LYS A 197 14.78 21.74 39.34
CA LYS A 197 16.16 22.20 39.24
C LYS A 197 17.08 21.22 39.96
N SER A 198 18.08 20.73 39.25
CA SER A 198 19.21 19.96 39.78
C SER A 198 20.48 20.82 39.77
N LYS A 199 21.60 20.28 40.26
CA LYS A 199 22.92 20.92 40.12
C LYS A 199 23.37 21.03 38.66
N ALA A 200 22.94 20.11 37.81
CA ALA A 200 23.38 20.00 36.41
C ALA A 200 22.46 20.70 35.41
N GLY A 201 21.28 21.18 35.84
CA GLY A 201 20.29 21.80 34.95
C GLY A 201 18.85 21.54 35.38
N THR A 202 17.91 21.91 34.52
CA THR A 202 16.46 21.74 34.74
C THR A 202 15.93 20.45 34.11
N ILE A 203 15.00 19.79 34.79
CA ILE A 203 14.41 18.51 34.36
C ILE A 203 12.89 18.69 34.30
N ALA A 204 12.33 18.65 33.09
CA ALA A 204 10.89 18.60 32.89
C ALA A 204 10.41 17.15 32.97
N THR A 205 9.41 16.90 33.81
CA THR A 205 8.90 15.55 34.09
C THR A 205 7.38 15.53 34.00
N THR A 206 6.82 14.34 33.74
CA THR A 206 5.39 14.08 33.78
C THR A 206 5.09 12.96 34.76
N CYS A 207 4.00 13.08 35.52
CA CYS A 207 3.53 12.02 36.40
C CYS A 207 3.30 10.72 35.62
N THR A 208 3.64 9.60 36.24
CA THR A 208 3.46 8.24 35.67
C THR A 208 2.01 7.80 35.63
N GLU A 209 1.16 8.47 36.40
CA GLU A 209 -0.28 8.25 36.42
C GLU A 209 -1.02 9.50 35.90
N GLU A 210 -2.16 9.25 35.26
CA GLU A 210 -3.07 10.26 34.74
C GLU A 210 -4.39 10.19 35.52
N PRO A 211 -4.55 10.93 36.64
CA PRO A 211 -5.76 10.89 37.45
C PRO A 211 -7.01 11.20 36.63
N VAL A 212 -8.12 10.50 36.91
CA VAL A 212 -9.41 10.72 36.22
C VAL A 212 -10.35 11.66 36.98
N THR A 213 -9.92 12.18 38.14
CA THR A 213 -10.69 13.14 38.94
C THR A 213 -9.85 14.35 39.31
N GLN A 214 -10.49 15.52 39.35
CA GLN A 214 -9.84 16.77 39.76
C GLN A 214 -9.34 16.69 41.20
N ALA A 215 -10.12 16.09 42.11
CA ALA A 215 -9.75 15.95 43.52
C ALA A 215 -8.43 15.18 43.71
N GLU A 216 -8.24 14.09 42.95
CA GLU A 216 -6.99 13.32 43.02
C GLU A 216 -5.81 14.08 42.40
N ALA A 217 -6.03 14.75 41.27
CA ALA A 217 -5.02 15.62 40.66
C ALA A 217 -4.57 16.73 41.63
N GLU A 218 -5.51 17.39 42.31
CA GLU A 218 -5.25 18.43 43.30
C GLU A 218 -4.52 17.88 44.53
N ARG A 219 -4.94 16.70 45.03
CA ARG A 219 -4.26 16.00 46.14
C ARG A 219 -2.78 15.77 45.80
N ILE A 220 -2.50 15.24 44.61
CA ILE A 220 -1.12 14.97 44.16
C ILE A 220 -0.33 16.28 44.03
N VAL A 221 -0.91 17.31 43.42
CA VAL A 221 -0.24 18.62 43.25
C VAL A 221 0.07 19.28 44.60
N GLN A 222 -0.87 19.25 45.55
CA GLN A 222 -0.68 19.83 46.88
C GLN A 222 0.40 19.08 47.66
N ALA A 223 0.31 17.75 47.72
CA ALA A 223 1.31 16.91 48.38
C ALA A 223 2.70 17.11 47.75
N GLY A 224 2.77 17.18 46.41
CA GLY A 224 4.01 17.40 45.68
C GLY A 224 4.65 18.77 45.91
N ARG A 225 3.86 19.84 46.12
CA ARG A 225 4.38 21.18 46.42
C ARG A 225 5.02 21.30 47.80
N SER A 226 4.55 20.51 48.77
CA SER A 226 5.09 20.48 50.13
C SER A 226 6.19 19.43 50.34
N ALA A 227 6.42 18.56 49.34
CA ALA A 227 7.37 17.47 49.43
C ALA A 227 8.82 17.89 49.14
N LEU A 228 9.75 17.13 49.71
CA LEU A 228 11.13 17.03 49.27
C LEU A 228 11.22 16.01 48.14
N TRP A 229 11.95 16.39 47.09
CA TRP A 229 12.08 15.58 45.87
C TRP A 229 13.51 15.07 45.71
N SER A 230 13.62 13.82 45.30
CA SER A 230 14.90 13.21 44.96
C SER A 230 14.79 12.34 43.71
N VAL A 231 15.92 12.16 43.02
CA VAL A 231 16.00 11.17 41.94
C VAL A 231 15.83 9.76 42.51
N ALA A 232 14.83 9.04 42.01
CA ALA A 232 14.53 7.66 42.41
C ALA A 232 15.36 6.66 41.61
N THR A 233 15.37 6.81 40.28
CA THR A 233 16.11 5.92 39.37
C THR A 233 16.65 6.71 38.19
N VAL A 234 17.81 6.27 37.69
CA VAL A 234 18.35 6.68 36.39
C VAL A 234 18.67 5.41 35.64
N THR A 235 18.01 5.19 34.51
CA THR A 235 18.26 4.02 33.66
C THR A 235 18.74 4.46 32.30
N GLU A 236 19.88 3.95 31.87
CA GLU A 236 20.42 4.15 30.54
C GLU A 236 20.43 2.83 29.77
N LYS A 237 19.88 2.85 28.56
CA LYS A 237 19.81 1.67 27.70
C LYS A 237 20.18 2.06 26.28
N SER A 238 21.16 1.35 25.73
CA SER A 238 21.45 1.41 24.30
C SER A 238 20.42 0.58 23.54
N GLU A 239 19.77 1.19 22.55
CA GLU A 239 18.81 0.53 21.68
C GLU A 239 19.20 0.69 20.21
N GLU A 240 19.01 -0.40 19.46
CA GLU A 240 19.21 -0.40 18.01
C GLU A 240 17.89 -0.15 17.29
N ARG A 241 17.90 0.81 16.37
CA ARG A 241 16.79 1.07 15.45
C ARG A 241 17.16 0.55 14.07
N ASN A 242 16.64 -0.62 13.74
CA ASN A 242 16.84 -1.24 12.44
C ASN A 242 16.18 -0.45 11.30
N PRO A 243 16.78 -0.46 10.09
CA PRO A 243 16.14 0.09 8.92
C PRO A 243 14.89 -0.73 8.54
N ARG A 244 14.00 -0.10 7.76
CA ARG A 244 12.83 -0.79 7.20
C ARG A 244 13.24 -1.60 5.96
N PRO A 245 12.49 -2.66 5.62
CA PRO A 245 12.68 -3.40 4.37
C PRO A 245 12.57 -2.49 3.13
N PRO A 246 13.09 -2.92 1.98
CA PRO A 246 12.78 -2.34 0.67
C PRO A 246 11.28 -2.24 0.43
N PHE A 247 10.87 -1.38 -0.51
CA PHE A 247 9.45 -1.14 -0.72
C PHE A 247 8.72 -2.32 -1.37
N THR A 248 7.59 -2.67 -0.80
CA THR A 248 6.45 -3.24 -1.52
C THR A 248 5.59 -2.12 -2.12
N THR A 249 4.60 -2.46 -2.94
CA THR A 249 3.63 -1.48 -3.46
C THR A 249 2.88 -0.76 -2.34
N SER A 250 2.42 -1.50 -1.33
CA SER A 250 1.68 -0.95 -0.19
C SER A 250 2.55 0.06 0.57
N THR A 251 3.77 -0.35 0.93
CA THR A 251 4.67 0.49 1.74
C THR A 251 5.20 1.70 0.97
N LEU A 252 5.35 1.60 -0.36
CA LEU A 252 5.65 2.73 -1.24
C LEU A 252 4.51 3.76 -1.21
N GLN A 253 3.26 3.31 -1.45
CA GLN A 253 2.10 4.21 -1.44
C GLN A 253 1.89 4.87 -0.07
N GLN A 254 2.02 4.11 1.02
CA GLN A 254 1.94 4.64 2.38
C GLN A 254 3.00 5.70 2.66
N THR A 255 4.26 5.43 2.26
CA THR A 255 5.38 6.36 2.50
C THR A 255 5.30 7.59 1.63
N ALA A 256 4.95 7.44 0.35
CA ALA A 256 4.78 8.58 -0.56
C ALA A 256 3.60 9.47 -0.15
N SER A 257 2.49 8.87 0.32
CA SER A 257 1.43 9.66 0.95
C SER A 257 1.99 10.41 2.15
N THR A 258 2.66 9.72 3.08
CA THR A 258 3.17 10.30 4.34
C THR A 258 4.16 11.43 4.14
N ARG A 259 5.13 11.25 3.25
CA ARG A 259 6.25 12.18 3.08
C ARG A 259 6.06 13.20 1.97
N LEU A 260 5.34 12.86 0.91
CA LEU A 260 5.15 13.74 -0.26
C LEU A 260 3.73 14.28 -0.37
N GLY A 261 2.79 13.80 0.46
CA GLY A 261 1.37 14.12 0.32
C GLY A 261 0.72 13.53 -0.93
N PHE A 262 1.36 12.56 -1.60
CA PHE A 262 0.87 12.00 -2.84
C PHE A 262 -0.34 11.09 -2.61
N ALA A 263 -1.37 11.26 -3.44
CA ALA A 263 -2.42 10.26 -3.55
C ALA A 263 -1.83 8.94 -4.09
N PRO A 264 -2.32 7.77 -3.67
CA PRO A 264 -1.82 6.48 -4.16
C PRO A 264 -1.80 6.36 -5.68
N SER A 265 -2.81 6.91 -6.37
CA SER A 265 -2.88 6.94 -7.84
C SER A 265 -1.83 7.84 -8.49
N ARG A 266 -1.39 8.92 -7.82
CA ARG A 266 -0.29 9.78 -8.26
C ARG A 266 1.05 9.05 -8.10
N THR A 267 1.28 8.42 -6.95
CA THR A 267 2.47 7.59 -6.70
C THR A 267 2.61 6.47 -7.74
N MET A 268 1.54 5.71 -7.99
CA MET A 268 1.60 4.59 -8.94
C MET A 268 1.81 5.05 -10.38
N ARG A 269 1.31 6.24 -10.76
CA ARG A 269 1.56 6.82 -12.08
C ARG A 269 3.03 7.20 -12.27
N ALA A 270 3.63 7.85 -11.27
CA ALA A 270 5.06 8.17 -11.29
C ALA A 270 5.91 6.90 -11.30
N ALA A 271 5.61 5.93 -10.44
CA ALA A 271 6.32 4.64 -10.40
C ALA A 271 6.21 3.87 -11.72
N GLN A 272 5.02 3.84 -12.36
CA GLN A 272 4.84 3.26 -13.69
C GLN A 272 5.79 3.91 -14.71
N LYS A 273 5.89 5.25 -14.71
CA LYS A 273 6.77 5.96 -15.64
C LYS A 273 8.25 5.69 -15.39
N LEU A 274 8.66 5.60 -14.13
CA LEU A 274 10.01 5.21 -13.76
C LEU A 274 10.34 3.77 -14.22
N TYR A 275 9.41 2.82 -14.03
CA TYR A 275 9.58 1.44 -14.49
C TYR A 275 9.66 1.35 -16.02
N GLU A 276 8.74 2.00 -16.74
CA GLU A 276 8.73 2.03 -18.22
C GLU A 276 9.99 2.68 -18.82
N ALA A 277 10.63 3.58 -18.08
CA ALA A 277 11.90 4.22 -18.44
C ALA A 277 13.14 3.44 -17.96
N GLY A 278 12.97 2.28 -17.30
CA GLY A 278 14.06 1.43 -16.84
C GLY A 278 14.79 1.94 -15.60
N HIS A 279 14.17 2.80 -14.79
CA HIS A 279 14.79 3.38 -13.59
C HIS A 279 14.56 2.56 -12.31
N ILE A 280 13.43 1.84 -12.22
CA ILE A 280 13.09 1.00 -11.07
C ILE A 280 12.62 -0.38 -11.53
N THR A 281 12.63 -1.35 -10.62
CA THR A 281 11.94 -2.63 -10.79
C THR A 281 10.43 -2.47 -10.80
N TYR A 282 9.72 -3.53 -11.15
CA TYR A 282 8.28 -3.55 -11.26
C TYR A 282 7.58 -3.12 -9.96
N MET A 283 6.76 -2.07 -10.05
CA MET A 283 6.19 -1.39 -8.88
C MET A 283 4.96 -2.06 -8.28
N ARG A 284 4.45 -3.15 -8.88
CA ARG A 284 3.33 -3.95 -8.37
C ARG A 284 3.85 -5.28 -7.81
N THR A 285 4.30 -5.22 -6.57
CA THR A 285 4.97 -6.30 -5.86
C THR A 285 4.60 -6.24 -4.38
N ASP A 286 4.40 -7.40 -3.79
CA ASP A 286 4.28 -7.63 -2.35
C ASP A 286 5.58 -8.23 -1.76
N SER A 287 6.62 -8.36 -2.59
CA SER A 287 7.92 -8.87 -2.19
C SER A 287 8.83 -7.78 -1.64
N VAL A 288 9.64 -8.15 -0.65
CA VAL A 288 10.75 -7.35 -0.11
C VAL A 288 12.11 -7.90 -0.52
N ASN A 289 12.13 -8.91 -1.39
CA ASN A 289 13.34 -9.58 -1.84
C ASN A 289 14.21 -8.65 -2.71
N LEU A 290 15.53 -8.83 -2.65
CA LEU A 290 16.50 -8.16 -3.51
C LEU A 290 17.43 -9.21 -4.11
N SER A 291 17.74 -9.10 -5.40
CA SER A 291 18.71 -9.98 -6.03
C SER A 291 20.11 -9.82 -5.42
N THR A 292 20.90 -10.89 -5.44
CA THR A 292 22.28 -10.87 -4.93
C THR A 292 23.13 -9.81 -5.64
N GLU A 293 22.91 -9.62 -6.95
CA GLU A 293 23.58 -8.59 -7.74
C GLU A 293 23.20 -7.17 -7.27
N ALA A 294 21.91 -6.91 -7.04
CA ALA A 294 21.44 -5.62 -6.57
C ALA A 294 22.02 -5.30 -5.18
N VAL A 295 22.03 -6.28 -4.27
CA VAL A 295 22.63 -6.15 -2.94
C VAL A 295 24.12 -5.83 -3.02
N ALA A 296 24.88 -6.51 -3.87
CA ALA A 296 26.30 -6.25 -4.06
C ALA A 296 26.58 -4.83 -4.57
N LYS A 297 25.79 -4.36 -5.56
CA LYS A 297 25.87 -2.98 -6.06
C LYS A 297 25.56 -1.96 -4.97
N MET A 298 24.49 -2.19 -4.19
CA MET A 298 24.12 -1.31 -3.08
C MET A 298 25.18 -1.27 -1.98
N ALA A 299 25.79 -2.41 -1.65
CA ALA A 299 26.87 -2.50 -0.67
C ALA A 299 28.05 -1.62 -1.08
N GLY A 300 28.48 -1.70 -2.34
CA GLY A 300 29.53 -0.83 -2.88
C GLY A 300 29.20 0.66 -2.83
N VAL A 301 27.94 1.04 -3.08
CA VAL A 301 27.48 2.44 -2.94
C VAL A 301 27.58 2.90 -1.47
N ILE A 302 27.13 2.08 -0.53
CA ILE A 302 27.11 2.40 0.90
C ILE A 302 28.54 2.53 1.43
N GLU A 303 29.41 1.55 1.16
CA GLU A 303 30.80 1.59 1.63
C GLU A 303 31.53 2.82 1.07
N LYS A 304 31.36 3.12 -0.22
CA LYS A 304 32.01 4.28 -0.86
C LYS A 304 31.52 5.62 -0.30
N LYS A 305 30.23 5.75 0.01
CA LYS A 305 29.63 7.03 0.40
C LYS A 305 29.63 7.27 1.91
N PHE A 306 29.48 6.22 2.71
CA PHE A 306 29.30 6.31 4.16
C PHE A 306 30.39 5.62 4.97
N GLY A 307 31.14 4.68 4.39
CA GLY A 307 32.14 3.87 5.10
C GLY A 307 31.64 2.47 5.45
N LYS A 308 32.60 1.59 5.78
CA LYS A 308 32.34 0.15 6.03
C LYS A 308 31.48 -0.07 7.27
N GLU A 309 31.60 0.78 8.28
CA GLU A 309 30.80 0.73 9.50
C GLU A 309 29.31 1.01 9.28
N TYR A 310 28.94 1.62 8.15
CA TYR A 310 27.55 1.83 7.74
C TYR A 310 26.98 0.69 6.91
N LEU A 311 27.79 -0.25 6.43
CA LEU A 311 27.30 -1.39 5.66
C LEU A 311 26.84 -2.51 6.59
N GLN A 312 25.62 -3.00 6.39
CA GLN A 312 25.17 -4.27 6.94
C GLN A 312 24.18 -4.92 5.97
N VAL A 313 24.69 -5.88 5.18
CA VAL A 313 23.87 -6.63 4.23
C VAL A 313 22.77 -7.39 4.97
N ARG A 314 21.53 -7.25 4.48
CA ARG A 314 20.34 -7.89 5.06
C ARG A 314 19.49 -8.54 3.98
N ALA A 315 19.06 -9.77 4.29
CA ALA A 315 17.97 -10.43 3.59
C ALA A 315 16.66 -10.17 4.33
N TYR A 316 15.64 -9.72 3.60
CA TYR A 316 14.30 -9.54 4.12
C TYR A 316 13.40 -10.66 3.61
N LYS A 317 12.63 -11.29 4.49
CA LYS A 317 11.73 -12.36 4.14
C LYS A 317 10.36 -11.81 3.78
N THR A 318 9.87 -12.17 2.60
CA THR A 318 8.48 -11.90 2.20
C THR A 318 7.54 -12.80 2.98
N THR A 319 6.50 -12.21 3.58
CA THR A 319 5.51 -12.91 4.42
C THR A 319 4.14 -13.01 3.75
N SER A 320 3.95 -12.36 2.59
CA SER A 320 2.73 -12.50 1.80
C SER A 320 2.63 -13.91 1.22
N LYS A 321 1.49 -14.57 1.42
CA LYS A 321 1.20 -15.89 0.85
C LYS A 321 1.16 -15.91 -0.68
N ASN A 322 0.92 -14.75 -1.30
CA ASN A 322 0.71 -14.62 -2.74
C ASN A 322 1.89 -13.96 -3.46
N ALA A 323 2.97 -13.63 -2.75
CA ALA A 323 4.18 -13.16 -3.38
C ALA A 323 4.76 -14.32 -4.18
N GLN A 324 4.65 -14.25 -5.51
CA GLN A 324 5.45 -15.10 -6.36
C GLN A 324 6.93 -14.79 -6.04
N GLU A 325 7.68 -15.80 -5.61
CA GLU A 325 9.08 -15.66 -5.14
C GLU A 325 10.01 -15.03 -6.21
N ALA A 326 9.58 -15.03 -7.47
CA ALA A 326 10.28 -14.38 -8.59
C ALA A 326 10.21 -12.85 -8.59
N HIS A 327 9.37 -12.22 -7.76
CA HIS A 327 9.26 -10.76 -7.72
C HIS A 327 10.27 -10.17 -6.74
N GLU A 328 11.02 -9.16 -7.20
CA GLU A 328 11.82 -8.30 -6.33
C GLU A 328 10.97 -7.19 -5.70
N ALA A 329 11.52 -6.56 -4.66
CA ALA A 329 11.03 -5.31 -4.13
C ALA A 329 11.09 -4.18 -5.17
N VAL A 330 10.38 -3.09 -4.90
CA VAL A 330 10.52 -1.84 -5.65
C VAL A 330 11.85 -1.19 -5.26
N ARG A 331 12.83 -1.27 -6.16
CA ARG A 331 14.20 -0.77 -6.00
C ARG A 331 14.67 -0.04 -7.27
N PRO A 332 15.73 0.77 -7.21
CA PRO A 332 16.41 1.24 -8.41
C PRO A 332 17.00 0.07 -9.22
N THR A 333 16.98 0.18 -10.55
CA THR A 333 17.75 -0.71 -11.44
C THR A 333 19.25 -0.43 -11.34
N ASP A 334 19.60 0.85 -11.16
CA ASP A 334 20.96 1.33 -10.91
C ASP A 334 21.01 2.15 -9.60
N PRO A 335 21.57 1.60 -8.51
CA PRO A 335 21.64 2.28 -7.23
C PRO A 335 22.66 3.44 -7.19
N LEU A 336 23.52 3.59 -8.21
CA LEU A 336 24.46 4.72 -8.31
C LEU A 336 23.75 6.02 -8.70
N LYS A 337 22.60 5.94 -9.37
CA LYS A 337 21.79 7.11 -9.72
C LYS A 337 20.99 7.56 -8.50
N GLU A 338 21.26 8.75 -8.00
CA GLU A 338 20.53 9.29 -6.83
C GLU A 338 19.18 9.93 -7.21
N ARG A 339 19.02 10.29 -8.48
CA ARG A 339 17.82 10.90 -9.06
C ARG A 339 17.56 10.34 -10.46
N ALA A 340 16.30 10.16 -10.79
CA ALA A 340 15.84 9.75 -12.11
C ALA A 340 14.37 10.14 -12.30
N GLY A 341 13.90 10.17 -13.55
CA GLY A 341 12.56 10.60 -13.90
C GLY A 341 12.51 11.93 -14.66
N ALA A 342 11.52 12.07 -15.53
CA ALA A 342 11.34 13.23 -16.39
C ALA A 342 10.55 14.37 -15.72
N THR A 343 9.83 14.08 -14.63
CA THR A 343 8.96 15.03 -13.93
C THR A 343 9.33 15.15 -12.45
N PRO A 344 8.92 16.22 -11.75
CA PRO A 344 9.13 16.35 -10.31
C PRO A 344 8.57 15.15 -9.51
N ASP A 345 7.36 14.70 -9.84
CA ASP A 345 6.72 13.54 -9.21
C ASP A 345 7.55 12.26 -9.35
N GLU A 346 8.09 12.02 -10.55
CA GLU A 346 8.96 10.87 -10.81
C GLU A 346 10.26 10.99 -10.01
N ASN A 347 10.87 12.17 -9.95
CA ASN A 347 12.10 12.39 -9.19
C ASN A 347 11.90 12.19 -7.68
N GLU A 348 10.80 12.67 -7.11
CA GLU A 348 10.49 12.50 -5.68
C GLU A 348 10.21 11.03 -5.34
N VAL A 349 9.43 10.33 -6.17
CA VAL A 349 9.14 8.91 -5.97
C VAL A 349 10.42 8.07 -6.14
N TYR A 350 11.25 8.37 -7.13
CA TYR A 350 12.54 7.70 -7.29
C TYR A 350 13.46 7.94 -6.09
N ALA A 351 13.57 9.17 -5.61
CA ALA A 351 14.39 9.50 -4.44
C ALA A 351 13.93 8.72 -3.20
N LEU A 352 12.61 8.59 -2.97
CA LEU A 352 12.09 7.76 -1.89
C LEU A 352 12.52 6.29 -2.05
N ILE A 353 12.36 5.72 -3.25
CA ILE A 353 12.72 4.33 -3.55
C ILE A 353 14.21 4.10 -3.33
N HIS A 354 15.06 5.00 -3.84
CA HIS A 354 16.51 4.97 -3.70
C HIS A 354 16.93 5.02 -2.22
N THR A 355 16.46 6.02 -1.47
CA THR A 355 16.74 6.18 -0.04
C THR A 355 16.31 4.95 0.76
N ARG A 356 15.08 4.43 0.55
CA ARG A 356 14.59 3.26 1.29
C ARG A 356 15.43 2.02 1.01
N THR A 357 15.77 1.79 -0.25
CA THR A 357 16.46 0.57 -0.67
C THR A 357 17.89 0.54 -0.13
N LEU A 358 18.65 1.63 -0.27
CA LEU A 358 20.00 1.71 0.31
C LEU A 358 19.96 1.65 1.84
N ALA A 359 19.05 2.40 2.48
CA ALA A 359 18.91 2.37 3.94
C ALA A 359 18.64 0.94 4.47
N SER A 360 17.91 0.11 3.72
CA SER A 360 17.64 -1.29 4.10
C SER A 360 18.90 -2.14 4.26
N GLN A 361 20.00 -1.76 3.60
CA GLN A 361 21.30 -2.43 3.62
C GLN A 361 22.34 -1.70 4.50
N MET A 362 21.92 -0.68 5.27
CA MET A 362 22.81 0.08 6.16
C MET A 362 22.71 -0.37 7.63
N ALA A 363 23.78 -0.29 8.40
CA ALA A 363 23.81 -0.60 9.84
C ALA A 363 22.68 0.09 10.65
N PRO A 364 22.19 -0.51 11.76
CA PRO A 364 21.17 0.10 12.59
C PRO A 364 21.66 1.41 13.19
N ALA A 365 20.74 2.34 13.43
CA ALA A 365 21.07 3.48 14.28
C ALA A 365 21.17 3.00 15.73
N LYS A 366 22.17 3.49 16.48
CA LYS A 366 22.32 3.22 17.91
C LYS A 366 21.92 4.47 18.68
N ILE A 367 20.95 4.33 19.59
CA ILE A 367 20.38 5.42 20.36
C ILE A 367 20.52 5.08 21.84
N MET A 368 21.09 6.00 22.62
CA MET A 368 21.05 5.91 24.07
C MET A 368 19.72 6.47 24.55
N ARG A 369 18.92 5.66 25.24
CA ARG A 369 17.71 6.08 25.95
C ARG A 369 18.05 6.27 27.43
N THR A 370 17.72 7.43 27.96
CA THR A 370 17.87 7.72 29.39
C THR A 370 16.48 7.97 29.96
N ALA A 371 16.09 7.23 30.99
CA ALA A 371 14.87 7.52 31.74
C ALA A 371 15.24 7.89 33.18
N VAL A 372 14.73 9.01 33.64
CA VAL A 372 14.90 9.51 35.01
C VAL A 372 13.55 9.46 35.69
N ALA A 373 13.44 8.76 36.81
CA ALA A 373 12.28 8.83 37.68
C ALA A 373 12.62 9.63 38.93
N VAL A 374 11.68 10.47 39.34
CA VAL A 374 11.77 11.41 40.46
C VAL A 374 10.66 11.08 41.43
N LYS A 375 11.02 10.97 42.72
CA LYS A 375 10.08 10.65 43.81
C LYS A 375 9.98 11.78 44.80
N ALA A 376 8.77 11.98 45.32
CA ALA A 376 8.53 12.80 46.49
C ALA A 376 8.67 11.96 47.76
N ASN A 377 8.99 12.59 48.89
CA ASN A 377 8.81 12.01 50.21
C ASN A 377 7.35 12.08 50.70
N ALA A 378 6.41 11.85 49.79
CA ALA A 378 4.98 11.85 50.03
C ALA A 378 4.34 10.68 49.26
N GLU A 379 3.15 10.25 49.67
CA GLU A 379 2.40 9.17 49.03
C GLU A 379 1.71 9.69 47.74
N ILE A 380 2.54 9.89 46.71
CA ILE A 380 2.14 10.29 45.36
C ILE A 380 2.94 9.51 44.30
N PRO A 381 2.43 9.41 43.06
CA PRO A 381 3.12 8.67 42.00
C PRO A 381 4.47 9.28 41.61
N LEU A 382 5.28 8.48 40.91
CA LEU A 382 6.55 8.94 40.35
C LEU A 382 6.34 9.92 39.21
N PHE A 383 7.31 10.82 39.04
CA PHE A 383 7.41 11.70 37.88
C PHE A 383 8.59 11.26 37.02
N THR A 384 8.42 11.22 35.70
CA THR A 384 9.44 10.69 34.78
C THR A 384 9.82 11.69 33.69
N ALA A 385 11.08 11.65 33.30
CA ALA A 385 11.63 12.31 32.12
C ALA A 385 12.33 11.27 31.25
N ASN A 386 12.13 11.37 29.92
CA ASN A 386 12.77 10.49 28.95
C ASN A 386 13.67 11.33 28.02
N GLY A 387 14.92 10.92 27.92
CA GLY A 387 15.92 11.47 27.03
C GLY A 387 16.30 10.47 25.95
N SER A 388 16.83 11.00 24.85
CA SER A 388 17.47 10.20 23.82
C SER A 388 18.62 10.92 23.17
N ARG A 389 19.73 10.21 23.01
CA ARG A 389 20.91 10.72 22.31
C ARG A 389 21.37 9.76 21.24
N MET A 390 21.62 10.25 20.04
CA MET A 390 22.15 9.45 18.95
C MET A 390 23.62 9.10 19.20
N LEU A 391 23.93 7.81 19.32
CA LEU A 391 25.31 7.33 19.44
C LEU A 391 25.93 7.06 18.08
N PHE A 392 25.14 6.48 17.17
CA PHE A 392 25.54 6.18 15.80
C PHE A 392 24.33 6.32 14.89
N PRO A 393 24.39 7.12 13.81
CA PRO A 393 23.22 7.35 12.98
C PRO A 393 22.83 6.14 12.12
N GLY A 394 23.79 5.27 11.74
CA GLY A 394 23.51 4.14 10.85
C GLY A 394 22.73 4.57 9.60
N TRP A 395 21.65 3.86 9.28
CA TRP A 395 20.76 4.20 8.15
C TRP A 395 20.11 5.60 8.22
N LEU A 396 20.01 6.22 9.41
CA LEU A 396 19.47 7.58 9.56
C LEU A 396 20.42 8.66 9.00
N ALA A 397 21.68 8.31 8.72
CA ALA A 397 22.59 9.19 7.98
C ALA A 397 22.11 9.43 6.54
N LEU A 398 21.41 8.45 5.95
CA LEU A 398 20.82 8.59 4.61
C LEU A 398 19.36 9.07 4.67
N ASP A 399 18.55 8.51 5.56
CA ASP A 399 17.14 8.91 5.72
C ASP A 399 16.98 9.90 6.89
N THR A 400 17.49 11.12 6.70
CA THR A 400 17.54 12.17 7.74
C THR A 400 16.15 12.60 8.22
N ALA A 401 15.13 12.52 7.36
CA ALA A 401 13.74 12.78 7.72
C ALA A 401 13.20 11.80 8.78
N ALA A 402 13.86 10.67 9.01
CA ALA A 402 13.50 9.71 10.04
C ALA A 402 14.30 9.87 11.35
N ARG A 403 15.29 10.78 11.42
CA ARG A 403 16.29 10.86 12.49
C ARG A 403 15.70 11.23 13.85
N GLY A 404 14.72 12.14 13.88
CA GLY A 404 14.23 12.75 15.12
C GLY A 404 15.28 13.67 15.76
N GLU A 405 14.89 14.35 16.83
CA GLU A 405 15.77 15.24 17.61
C GLU A 405 16.27 14.52 18.87
N ASP A 406 17.49 14.88 19.29
CA ASP A 406 18.03 14.43 20.56
C ASP A 406 17.38 15.20 21.71
N VAL A 407 17.04 14.49 22.78
CA VAL A 407 16.52 15.06 24.03
C VAL A 407 17.53 14.73 25.11
N GLU A 408 18.42 15.68 25.41
CA GLU A 408 19.41 15.49 26.46
C GLU A 408 18.82 15.84 27.83
N LEU A 409 18.96 14.93 28.78
CA LEU A 409 18.60 15.17 30.18
C LEU A 409 19.85 15.60 30.96
N PRO A 410 19.71 16.48 31.97
CA PRO A 410 20.80 16.79 32.90
C PRO A 410 21.35 15.53 33.57
N LYS A 411 22.68 15.49 33.75
CA LYS A 411 23.35 14.39 34.46
C LYS A 411 23.02 14.45 35.95
N VAL A 412 22.26 13.48 36.42
CA VAL A 412 21.87 13.32 37.83
C VAL A 412 22.16 11.89 38.30
N ALA A 413 22.34 11.73 39.60
CA ALA A 413 22.54 10.45 40.26
C ALA A 413 21.33 10.07 41.12
N VAL A 414 21.13 8.77 41.36
CA VAL A 414 20.12 8.28 42.29
C VAL A 414 20.35 8.90 43.67
N GLY A 415 19.29 9.43 44.28
CA GLY A 415 19.34 10.12 45.57
C GLY A 415 19.63 11.62 45.48
N ASP A 416 19.98 12.17 44.31
CA ASP A 416 20.18 13.62 44.17
C ASP A 416 18.93 14.39 44.58
N SER A 417 19.10 15.40 45.44
CA SER A 417 18.03 16.31 45.81
C SER A 417 17.67 17.24 44.66
N LEU A 418 16.38 17.45 44.46
CA LEU A 418 15.84 18.32 43.41
C LEU A 418 15.00 19.45 44.04
N THR A 419 15.15 20.66 43.50
CA THR A 419 14.29 21.79 43.85
C THR A 419 13.11 21.84 42.89
N LEU A 420 11.89 21.76 43.40
CA LEU A 420 10.69 21.95 42.60
C LEU A 420 10.59 23.43 42.18
N LEU A 421 10.53 23.69 40.87
CA LEU A 421 10.31 25.03 40.32
C LEU A 421 8.83 25.26 40.02
N SER A 422 8.17 24.26 39.44
CA SER A 422 6.74 24.30 39.17
C SER A 422 6.13 22.90 39.17
N LEU A 423 4.89 22.79 39.62
CA LEU A 423 4.05 21.60 39.52
C LEU A 423 2.62 22.05 39.23
N ALA A 424 2.10 21.59 38.09
CA ALA A 424 0.78 21.95 37.62
C ALA A 424 0.03 20.74 37.07
N SER A 425 -1.28 20.75 37.24
CA SER A 425 -2.22 19.84 36.59
C SER A 425 -2.81 20.51 35.36
N GLN A 426 -2.87 19.77 34.25
CA GLN A 426 -3.63 20.14 33.07
C GLN A 426 -4.77 19.16 32.88
N GLU A 427 -6.00 19.66 32.90
CA GLU A 427 -7.16 18.89 32.49
C GLU A 427 -7.08 18.60 30.99
N LYS A 428 -7.28 17.33 30.62
CA LYS A 428 -7.37 16.87 29.25
C LYS A 428 -8.58 15.96 29.10
N GLN A 429 -8.98 15.76 27.86
CA GLN A 429 -9.99 14.78 27.50
C GLN A 429 -9.41 13.81 26.48
N THR A 430 -9.81 12.55 26.60
CA THR A 430 -9.48 11.55 25.57
C THR A 430 -10.10 12.00 24.24
N GLU A 431 -9.40 11.78 23.13
CA GLU A 431 -9.90 12.11 21.80
C GLU A 431 -10.45 10.84 21.11
N PRO A 432 -11.45 10.97 20.21
CA PRO A 432 -11.91 9.84 19.41
C PRO A 432 -10.79 9.30 18.52
N PRO A 433 -10.90 8.04 18.04
CA PRO A 433 -9.90 7.50 17.13
C PRO A 433 -9.79 8.34 15.86
N ASN A 434 -8.55 8.58 15.42
CA ASN A 434 -8.30 9.36 14.21
C ASN A 434 -8.96 8.72 12.99
N ARG A 435 -9.55 9.56 12.11
CA ARG A 435 -9.99 9.10 10.79
C ARG A 435 -8.81 8.52 10.01
N TYR A 436 -9.11 7.58 9.13
CA TYR A 436 -8.09 7.02 8.24
C TYR A 436 -7.59 8.07 7.25
N THR A 437 -6.27 8.08 7.05
CA THR A 437 -5.67 8.70 5.87
C THR A 437 -5.63 7.68 4.72
N GLU A 438 -5.29 8.10 3.51
CA GLU A 438 -5.04 7.15 2.39
C GLU A 438 -3.98 6.10 2.77
N ALA A 439 -2.89 6.52 3.44
CA ALA A 439 -1.88 5.59 3.93
C ALA A 439 -2.45 4.64 5.01
N GLY A 440 -3.24 5.17 5.93
CA GLY A 440 -3.90 4.38 6.98
C GLY A 440 -4.85 3.33 6.41
N LEU A 441 -5.65 3.70 5.40
CA LEU A 441 -6.60 2.76 4.78
C LEU A 441 -5.88 1.69 3.94
N ILE A 442 -4.80 2.02 3.22
CA ILE A 442 -3.98 1.02 2.53
C ILE A 442 -3.43 -0.01 3.51
N LYS A 443 -2.88 0.46 4.64
CA LYS A 443 -2.37 -0.41 5.70
C LYS A 443 -3.47 -1.33 6.25
N GLU A 444 -4.69 -0.81 6.42
CA GLU A 444 -5.82 -1.60 6.90
C GLU A 444 -6.29 -2.62 5.86
N LEU A 445 -6.37 -2.26 4.58
CA LEU A 445 -6.73 -3.18 3.49
C LEU A 445 -5.73 -4.33 3.34
N GLU A 446 -4.43 -4.04 3.48
CA GLU A 446 -3.36 -5.05 3.47
C GLU A 446 -3.49 -5.98 4.68
N LYS A 447 -3.65 -5.40 5.89
CA LYS A 447 -3.83 -6.17 7.13
C LYS A 447 -5.04 -7.11 7.08
N ARG A 448 -6.14 -6.67 6.46
CA ARG A 448 -7.39 -7.44 6.32
C ARG A 448 -7.43 -8.36 5.08
N GLY A 449 -6.40 -8.36 4.22
CA GLY A 449 -6.32 -9.23 3.05
C GLY A 449 -7.24 -8.86 1.86
N ILE A 450 -7.88 -7.68 1.91
CA ILE A 450 -8.88 -7.21 0.93
C ILE A 450 -8.21 -6.62 -0.33
N GLY A 451 -7.03 -6.03 -0.17
CA GLY A 451 -6.30 -5.39 -1.26
C GLY A 451 -5.22 -6.29 -1.89
N ARG A 452 -4.77 -5.89 -3.09
CA ARG A 452 -3.61 -6.44 -3.79
C ARG A 452 -2.78 -5.27 -4.35
N PRO A 453 -1.48 -5.46 -4.65
CA PRO A 453 -0.65 -4.43 -5.26
C PRO A 453 -1.29 -3.68 -6.43
N SER A 454 -2.04 -4.38 -7.28
CA SER A 454 -2.73 -3.79 -8.44
C SER A 454 -4.04 -3.05 -8.11
N THR A 455 -4.56 -3.16 -6.89
CA THR A 455 -5.92 -2.69 -6.55
C THR A 455 -5.98 -1.57 -5.51
N TYR A 456 -4.96 -1.41 -4.65
CA TYR A 456 -4.98 -0.37 -3.60
C TYR A 456 -5.33 1.02 -4.14
N ALA A 457 -4.62 1.49 -5.17
CA ALA A 457 -4.84 2.82 -5.73
C ALA A 457 -6.19 2.96 -6.44
N SER A 458 -6.69 1.89 -7.09
CA SER A 458 -7.97 1.92 -7.81
C SER A 458 -9.15 1.88 -6.85
N ILE A 459 -9.05 1.16 -5.73
CA ILE A 459 -10.05 1.17 -4.65
C ILE A 459 -10.23 2.60 -4.12
N MET A 460 -9.13 3.27 -3.73
CA MET A 460 -9.15 4.65 -3.22
C MET A 460 -9.79 5.61 -4.22
N LYS A 461 -9.35 5.53 -5.48
CA LYS A 461 -9.90 6.37 -6.55
C LYS A 461 -11.40 6.13 -6.74
N THR A 462 -11.83 4.87 -6.73
CA THR A 462 -13.23 4.52 -7.03
C THR A 462 -14.19 4.98 -5.94
N ILE A 463 -13.85 4.82 -4.65
CA ILE A 463 -14.73 5.27 -3.55
C ILE A 463 -14.84 6.79 -3.50
N ALA A 464 -13.77 7.51 -3.86
CA ALA A 464 -13.78 8.97 -3.98
C ALA A 464 -14.58 9.44 -5.20
N ASP A 465 -14.30 8.91 -6.40
CA ASP A 465 -14.98 9.29 -7.66
C ASP A 465 -16.49 9.02 -7.61
N ARG A 466 -16.93 8.02 -6.84
CA ARG A 466 -18.35 7.70 -6.64
C ARG A 466 -19.03 8.59 -5.59
N GLY A 467 -18.32 9.53 -4.97
CA GLY A 467 -18.86 10.45 -3.96
C GLY A 467 -19.19 9.78 -2.62
N TYR A 468 -18.60 8.62 -2.33
CA TYR A 468 -18.80 7.96 -1.03
C TYR A 468 -17.90 8.50 0.06
N VAL A 469 -16.78 9.12 -0.32
CA VAL A 469 -15.77 9.61 0.60
C VAL A 469 -15.28 10.97 0.14
N ASP A 470 -15.32 11.94 1.05
CA ASP A 470 -14.66 13.23 0.86
C ASP A 470 -13.20 13.12 1.30
N LYS A 471 -12.32 13.69 0.48
CA LYS A 471 -10.90 13.83 0.80
C LYS A 471 -10.64 15.23 1.35
N ILE A 472 -10.45 15.32 2.67
CA ILE A 472 -10.13 16.58 3.35
C ILE A 472 -8.63 16.57 3.65
N GLY A 473 -7.85 17.21 2.78
CA GLY A 473 -6.40 17.07 2.77
C GLY A 473 -6.00 15.61 2.50
N ARG A 474 -5.54 14.91 3.55
CA ARG A 474 -5.13 13.50 3.48
C ARG A 474 -6.09 12.55 4.20
N ILE A 475 -7.08 13.10 4.87
CA ILE A 475 -8.07 12.38 5.67
C ILE A 475 -9.23 11.95 4.76
N LEU A 476 -9.69 10.73 4.98
CA LEU A 476 -10.86 10.16 4.30
C LEU A 476 -12.06 10.24 5.24
N LYS A 477 -13.08 10.98 4.84
CA LYS A 477 -14.34 11.10 5.59
C LYS A 477 -15.50 10.51 4.76
N PRO A 478 -16.18 9.47 5.22
CA PRO A 478 -17.40 9.00 4.56
C PRO A 478 -18.43 10.11 4.43
N THR A 479 -19.02 10.25 3.24
CA THR A 479 -20.16 11.14 3.03
C THR A 479 -21.43 10.54 3.65
N ALA A 480 -22.49 11.33 3.79
CA ALA A 480 -23.80 10.79 4.20
C ALA A 480 -24.26 9.67 3.25
N THR A 481 -24.02 9.84 1.94
CA THR A 481 -24.29 8.79 0.94
C THR A 481 -23.44 7.54 1.21
N GLY A 482 -22.14 7.69 1.47
CA GLY A 482 -21.26 6.58 1.79
C GLY A 482 -21.70 5.81 3.04
N MET A 483 -22.10 6.51 4.09
CA MET A 483 -22.61 5.90 5.33
C MET A 483 -23.89 5.10 5.09
N VAL A 484 -24.84 5.63 4.31
CA VAL A 484 -26.09 4.92 4.01
C VAL A 484 -25.84 3.69 3.14
N VAL A 485 -25.00 3.80 2.11
CA VAL A 485 -24.67 2.65 1.26
C VAL A 485 -23.96 1.56 2.06
N SER A 486 -22.99 1.93 2.90
CA SER A 486 -22.32 0.98 3.79
C SER A 486 -23.31 0.29 4.72
N GLY A 487 -24.11 1.06 5.46
CA GLY A 487 -25.08 0.51 6.41
C GLY A 487 -26.12 -0.40 5.74
N TRP A 488 -26.64 0.01 4.58
CA TRP A 488 -27.61 -0.81 3.83
C TRP A 488 -26.99 -2.13 3.36
N LEU A 489 -25.74 -2.12 2.91
CA LEU A 489 -25.02 -3.34 2.53
C LEU A 489 -24.68 -4.22 3.72
N GLU A 490 -24.28 -3.63 4.85
CA GLU A 490 -24.03 -4.38 6.10
C GLU A 490 -25.29 -5.08 6.59
N GLU A 491 -26.45 -4.44 6.51
CA GLU A 491 -27.73 -5.02 6.94
C GLU A 491 -28.24 -6.12 5.99
N ASN A 492 -28.06 -5.93 4.67
CA ASN A 492 -28.70 -6.78 3.67
C ASN A 492 -27.79 -7.82 3.03
N PHE A 493 -26.47 -7.57 3.04
CA PHE A 493 -25.43 -8.40 2.43
C PHE A 493 -24.20 -8.58 3.36
N PRO A 494 -24.38 -8.87 4.67
CA PRO A 494 -23.29 -8.87 5.66
C PRO A 494 -22.12 -9.79 5.28
N GLU A 495 -22.43 -10.95 4.69
CA GLU A 495 -21.43 -11.92 4.21
C GLU A 495 -20.58 -11.32 3.08
N TYR A 496 -21.22 -10.78 2.03
CA TYR A 496 -20.55 -10.28 0.82
C TYR A 496 -19.78 -8.98 1.01
N VAL A 497 -20.05 -8.23 2.09
CA VAL A 497 -19.25 -7.06 2.49
C VAL A 497 -18.41 -7.31 3.72
N SER A 498 -18.23 -8.56 4.11
CA SER A 498 -17.29 -8.94 5.17
C SER A 498 -15.85 -8.93 4.68
N ASP A 499 -14.95 -8.62 5.61
CA ASP A 499 -13.51 -8.65 5.37
C ASP A 499 -13.06 -10.08 5.01
N THR A 500 -13.54 -11.07 5.78
CA THR A 500 -13.23 -12.49 5.60
C THR A 500 -13.61 -12.97 4.21
N PHE A 501 -14.85 -12.76 3.79
CA PHE A 501 -15.33 -13.17 2.47
C PHE A 501 -14.51 -12.56 1.34
N THR A 502 -14.18 -11.27 1.47
CA THR A 502 -13.41 -10.57 0.43
C THR A 502 -11.98 -11.06 0.37
N ALA A 503 -11.35 -11.33 1.51
CA ALA A 503 -10.01 -11.87 1.59
C ALA A 503 -9.94 -13.31 1.06
N GLU A 504 -10.91 -14.15 1.40
CA GLU A 504 -11.04 -15.52 0.89
C GLU A 504 -11.21 -15.53 -0.63
N MET A 505 -12.13 -14.73 -1.18
CA MET A 505 -12.31 -14.60 -2.62
C MET A 505 -11.01 -14.18 -3.34
N GLU A 506 -10.23 -13.26 -2.77
CA GLU A 506 -8.95 -12.90 -3.36
C GLU A 506 -7.93 -14.05 -3.26
N ASN A 507 -7.97 -14.89 -2.22
CA ASN A 507 -7.15 -16.10 -2.14
C ASN A 507 -7.57 -17.15 -3.18
N GLU A 508 -8.87 -17.35 -3.41
CA GLU A 508 -9.39 -18.25 -4.44
C GLU A 508 -8.92 -17.82 -5.84
N LEU A 509 -8.92 -16.50 -6.12
CA LEU A 509 -8.36 -15.97 -7.36
C LEU A 509 -6.85 -16.23 -7.49
N ASP A 510 -6.12 -16.22 -6.38
CA ASP A 510 -4.69 -16.50 -6.37
C ASP A 510 -4.42 -18.03 -6.47
N GLU A 511 -5.32 -18.88 -5.97
CA GLU A 511 -5.32 -20.34 -6.20
C GLU A 511 -5.58 -20.69 -7.67
N ILE A 512 -6.50 -20.00 -8.36
CA ILE A 512 -6.68 -20.14 -9.82
C ILE A 512 -5.39 -19.76 -10.54
N ALA A 513 -4.73 -18.69 -10.10
CA ALA A 513 -3.49 -18.21 -10.69
C ALA A 513 -2.34 -19.23 -10.58
N ARG A 514 -2.35 -20.07 -9.55
CA ARG A 514 -1.40 -21.18 -9.34
C ARG A 514 -1.83 -22.51 -9.96
N GLY A 515 -3.05 -22.59 -10.52
CA GLY A 515 -3.63 -23.83 -11.04
C GLY A 515 -4.13 -24.80 -9.96
N GLU A 516 -4.31 -24.32 -8.72
CA GLU A 516 -4.79 -25.10 -7.58
C GLU A 516 -6.33 -25.16 -7.51
N ARG A 517 -7.01 -24.29 -8.27
CA ARG A 517 -8.47 -24.17 -8.28
C ARG A 517 -9.01 -23.92 -9.69
N GLY A 518 -10.21 -24.43 -9.97
CA GLY A 518 -10.88 -24.31 -11.26
C GLY A 518 -11.70 -23.02 -11.42
N TYR A 519 -11.67 -22.43 -12.61
CA TYR A 519 -12.37 -21.18 -12.96
C TYR A 519 -13.89 -21.30 -12.79
N THR A 520 -14.51 -22.28 -13.44
CA THR A 520 -15.98 -22.39 -13.53
C THR A 520 -16.57 -22.78 -12.18
N GLU A 521 -15.90 -23.67 -11.46
CA GLU A 521 -16.28 -24.13 -10.13
C GLU A 521 -16.30 -22.96 -9.14
N THR A 522 -15.26 -22.12 -9.16
CA THR A 522 -15.16 -20.94 -8.29
C THR A 522 -16.28 -19.94 -8.56
N LEU A 523 -16.51 -19.60 -9.84
CA LEU A 523 -17.56 -18.65 -10.21
C LEU A 523 -18.97 -19.19 -9.92
N SER A 524 -19.19 -20.49 -10.10
CA SER A 524 -20.47 -21.14 -9.81
C SER A 524 -20.76 -21.16 -8.30
N ALA A 525 -19.76 -21.53 -7.49
CA ALA A 525 -19.86 -21.56 -6.04
C ALA A 525 -20.17 -20.18 -5.47
N PHE A 526 -19.62 -19.12 -6.07
CA PHE A 526 -19.93 -17.75 -5.72
C PHE A 526 -21.32 -17.30 -6.19
N TYR A 527 -21.60 -17.43 -7.49
CA TYR A 527 -22.72 -16.73 -8.11
C TYR A 527 -24.08 -17.30 -7.72
N GLY A 528 -24.20 -18.62 -7.59
CA GLY A 528 -25.49 -19.26 -7.25
C GLY A 528 -26.10 -18.73 -5.95
N PRO A 529 -25.35 -18.75 -4.82
CA PRO A 529 -25.79 -18.13 -3.57
C PRO A 529 -25.99 -16.61 -3.68
N PHE A 530 -25.07 -15.92 -4.35
CA PHE A 530 -25.12 -14.45 -4.48
C PHE A 530 -26.37 -13.97 -5.22
N GLU A 531 -26.71 -14.59 -6.36
CA GLU A 531 -27.88 -14.24 -7.13
C GLU A 531 -29.17 -14.47 -6.34
N LYS A 532 -29.25 -15.59 -5.61
CA LYS A 532 -30.39 -15.88 -4.70
C LYS A 532 -30.51 -14.79 -3.63
N ALA A 533 -29.40 -14.36 -3.04
CA ALA A 533 -29.38 -13.28 -2.06
C ALA A 533 -29.88 -11.96 -2.67
N VAL A 534 -29.39 -11.58 -3.86
CA VAL A 534 -29.83 -10.36 -4.56
C VAL A 534 -31.34 -10.41 -4.87
N ARG A 535 -31.83 -11.52 -5.43
CA ARG A 535 -33.25 -11.70 -5.75
C ARG A 535 -34.14 -11.64 -4.52
N ALA A 536 -33.72 -12.26 -3.41
CA ALA A 536 -34.47 -12.22 -2.15
C ALA A 536 -34.67 -10.79 -1.62
N LYS A 537 -33.72 -9.89 -1.88
CA LYS A 537 -33.75 -8.49 -1.45
C LYS A 537 -34.46 -7.54 -2.45
N ASP A 538 -34.85 -8.01 -3.64
CA ASP A 538 -35.60 -7.20 -4.62
C ASP A 538 -37.02 -6.84 -4.13
N ARG A 539 -37.52 -7.50 -3.07
CA ARG A 539 -38.81 -7.19 -2.44
C ARG A 539 -38.72 -6.19 -1.29
N LEU A 540 -37.52 -5.76 -0.89
CA LEU A 540 -37.37 -4.78 0.18
C LEU A 540 -38.07 -3.46 -0.17
N PRO A 541 -38.62 -2.72 0.81
CA PRO A 541 -39.02 -1.35 0.58
C PRO A 541 -37.82 -0.50 0.16
N LYS A 542 -38.07 0.57 -0.59
CA LYS A 542 -37.02 1.55 -0.89
C LYS A 542 -36.65 2.26 0.42
N ALA A 543 -35.36 2.37 0.70
CA ALA A 543 -34.85 3.12 1.83
C ALA A 543 -35.30 4.58 1.69
N THR A 544 -36.22 5.00 2.56
CA THR A 544 -36.77 6.37 2.61
C THR A 544 -35.93 7.31 3.46
N SER A 545 -34.89 6.80 4.14
CA SER A 545 -33.99 7.57 5.01
C SER A 545 -32.90 8.36 4.27
N LEU A 546 -32.92 8.33 2.94
CA LEU A 546 -32.16 9.26 2.11
C LEU A 546 -33.06 10.45 1.81
N GLY A 547 -32.96 11.47 2.67
CA GLY A 547 -33.56 12.79 2.44
C GLY A 547 -33.22 13.33 1.05
#